data_AF-A0AAX0L0B0-F1
#
_entry.id   AF-A0AAX0L0B0-F1
#
_cell.length_a   1.000
_cell.length_b   1.000
_cell.length_c   1.000
_cell.angle_alpha   90.00
_cell.angle_beta   90.00
_cell.angle_gamma   90.00
#
_symmetry.space_group_name_H-M   'P 1'
#
loop_
_entity.id
_entity.type
_entity.pdbx_description
1 polymer ?
#
loop_
_entity_poly.entity_id
_entity_poly.type
_entity_poly.pdbx_seq_one_letter_code
_entity_poly.pdbx_strand_id
1 'polypeptide(L)'
;MARIHDSIRRFSQDEDGTILVFFGMSLVILFGLVALSFDLGRLGSTRSELQSYADSVALAAAGELDGNSDAISRANSAAALVSDTQTFGAGGHSLSYAEIDPDNADGADVVSDVTLTYLSRLPKDTETIADVATTEPAKAAFVHAAVARHDVSATFAAVFTTLGGFDAFDGSAEADAIAGLEIQACDVTPLMFCVPPGFKASANIGTMVRIRAGGSGAAWGPGDFGFLDPDKIKVDDEGPCAKLNGAHLDACLLGAQQSITQCFNQRGVDTEPGQKEGLNASIFNVRFDMYQAIMNGLSNDEDYAPAPNVIKGIIKKDPGNSSNQNQGQGKANCIGEAEQVSPDTVGLPRDDCFMDKSCDRFGDGDWSEGRETYVATNYGAGVDDPHPDAVTRYDYYLAEIKAAAGGEILTDRAETGLPTCAPAASSNPDRRVLIVAGIDCSAETGTVIKGAMSDVPVKEFVKVFLTEPVGEDGSTPPVMDIWGEIIGSASNGGSEDTGTGGIVRDVVQLYR
;
A
#
# COMPACT_ATOMS: atom_id res chain seq x y z
N MET A 1 -57.86 79.13 -24.96
CA MET A 1 -56.86 79.14 -23.88
C MET A 1 -57.40 78.61 -22.54
N ALA A 2 -58.63 78.95 -22.11
CA ALA A 2 -59.17 78.50 -20.81
C ALA A 2 -59.24 76.97 -20.63
N ARG A 3 -59.62 76.19 -21.65
CA ARG A 3 -59.66 74.72 -21.57
C ARG A 3 -58.30 74.05 -21.38
N ILE A 4 -57.22 74.65 -21.88
CA ILE A 4 -55.85 74.10 -21.73
C ILE A 4 -55.37 74.34 -20.30
N HIS A 5 -55.74 75.48 -19.70
CA HIS A 5 -55.42 75.81 -18.32
C HIS A 5 -56.11 74.87 -17.32
N ASP A 6 -57.37 74.51 -17.56
CA ASP A 6 -58.11 73.55 -16.71
C ASP A 6 -57.57 72.11 -16.84
N SER A 7 -57.15 71.69 -18.03
CA SER A 7 -56.54 70.36 -18.22
C SER A 7 -55.18 70.23 -17.54
N ILE A 8 -54.34 71.27 -17.58
CA ILE A 8 -53.04 71.29 -16.90
C ILE A 8 -53.22 71.32 -15.38
N ARG A 9 -54.22 72.05 -14.89
CA ARG A 9 -54.52 72.13 -13.45
C ARG A 9 -55.09 70.81 -12.91
N ARG A 10 -55.92 70.09 -13.68
CA ARG A 10 -56.36 68.72 -13.34
C ARG A 10 -55.20 67.73 -13.31
N PHE A 11 -54.31 67.74 -14.31
CA PHE A 11 -53.13 66.87 -14.33
C PHE A 11 -52.18 67.13 -13.14
N SER A 12 -52.03 68.40 -12.73
CA SER A 12 -51.22 68.76 -11.56
C SER A 12 -51.86 68.40 -10.21
N GLN A 13 -53.16 68.11 -10.17
CA GLN A 13 -53.91 67.73 -8.96
C GLN A 13 -54.29 66.24 -8.95
N ASP A 14 -53.83 65.49 -9.94
CA ASP A 14 -54.15 64.08 -10.11
C ASP A 14 -53.15 63.22 -9.30
N GLU A 15 -53.58 62.74 -8.13
CA GLU A 15 -52.75 61.93 -7.22
C GLU A 15 -52.71 60.43 -7.61
N ASP A 16 -53.54 60.01 -8.57
CA ASP A 16 -53.63 58.62 -9.06
C ASP A 16 -52.31 58.13 -9.72
N GLY A 17 -51.39 59.05 -10.06
CA GLY A 17 -50.08 58.74 -10.62
C GLY A 17 -48.97 58.45 -9.61
N THR A 18 -49.19 58.68 -8.30
CA THR A 18 -48.14 58.49 -7.28
C THR A 18 -47.71 57.02 -7.16
N ILE A 19 -48.67 56.09 -7.31
CA ILE A 19 -48.43 54.64 -7.28
C ILE A 19 -47.54 54.21 -8.47
N LEU A 20 -47.65 54.86 -9.62
CA LEU A 20 -46.84 54.55 -10.81
C LEU A 20 -45.36 54.82 -10.58
N VAL A 21 -45.03 55.88 -9.84
CA VAL A 21 -43.63 56.24 -9.51
C VAL A 21 -43.02 55.20 -8.57
N PHE A 22 -43.73 54.81 -7.51
CA PHE A 22 -43.29 53.75 -6.61
C PHE A 22 -43.16 52.41 -7.33
N PHE A 23 -44.15 52.03 -8.16
CA PHE A 23 -44.10 50.82 -8.96
C PHE A 23 -42.92 50.82 -9.93
N GLY A 24 -42.66 51.93 -10.62
CA GLY A 24 -41.52 52.08 -11.52
C GLY A 24 -40.18 51.94 -10.79
N MET A 25 -40.02 52.56 -9.62
CA MET A 25 -38.80 52.41 -8.82
C MET A 25 -38.63 50.98 -8.29
N SER A 26 -39.69 50.35 -7.78
CA SER A 26 -39.65 48.96 -7.33
C SER A 26 -39.32 48.00 -8.47
N LEU A 27 -39.83 48.24 -9.68
CA LEU A 27 -39.53 47.44 -10.87
C LEU A 27 -38.06 47.54 -11.27
N VAL A 28 -37.49 48.76 -11.25
CA VAL A 28 -36.05 48.98 -11.53
C VAL A 28 -35.18 48.24 -10.52
N ILE A 29 -35.52 48.32 -9.23
CA ILE A 29 -34.80 47.58 -8.17
C ILE A 29 -34.91 46.07 -8.40
N LEU A 30 -36.11 45.56 -8.68
CA LEU A 30 -36.35 44.14 -8.96
C LEU A 30 -35.52 43.64 -10.15
N PHE A 31 -35.54 44.34 -11.28
CA PHE A 31 -34.72 43.97 -12.43
C PHE A 31 -33.23 44.07 -12.13
N GLY A 32 -32.81 45.03 -11.32
CA GLY A 32 -31.43 45.13 -10.89
C GLY A 32 -30.96 43.93 -10.06
N LEU A 33 -31.81 43.46 -9.14
CA LEU A 33 -31.52 42.26 -8.35
C LEU A 33 -31.48 40.99 -9.22
N VAL A 34 -32.41 40.85 -10.18
CA VAL A 34 -32.40 39.74 -11.13
C VAL A 34 -31.12 39.76 -11.98
N ALA A 35 -30.73 40.94 -12.48
CA ALA A 35 -29.54 41.10 -13.29
C ALA A 35 -28.25 40.73 -12.52
N LEU A 36 -28.12 41.18 -11.26
CA LEU A 36 -27.00 40.81 -10.39
C LEU A 36 -26.97 39.30 -10.08
N SER A 37 -28.14 38.70 -9.87
CA SER A 37 -28.23 37.25 -9.61
C SER A 37 -27.72 36.40 -10.77
N PHE A 38 -27.85 36.90 -12.01
CA PHE A 38 -27.34 36.22 -13.20
C PHE A 38 -25.80 36.25 -13.27
N ASP A 39 -25.17 37.41 -13.02
CA ASP A 39 -23.71 37.52 -12.99
C ASP A 39 -23.10 36.68 -11.86
N LEU A 40 -23.73 36.67 -10.68
CA LEU A 40 -23.31 35.81 -9.56
C LEU A 40 -23.49 34.32 -9.89
N GLY A 41 -24.59 33.95 -10.53
CA GLY A 41 -24.84 32.56 -10.95
C GLY A 41 -23.80 32.06 -11.94
N ARG A 42 -23.40 32.91 -12.91
CA ARG A 42 -22.32 32.59 -13.85
C ARG A 42 -20.98 32.45 -13.17
N LEU A 43 -20.62 33.36 -12.28
CA LEU A 43 -19.37 33.27 -11.51
C LEU A 43 -19.33 32.00 -10.64
N GLY A 44 -20.44 31.67 -9.97
CA GLY A 44 -20.56 30.45 -9.17
C GLY A 44 -20.46 29.17 -10.00
N SER A 45 -21.10 29.14 -11.18
CA SER A 45 -20.98 28.03 -12.14
C SER A 45 -19.52 27.84 -12.57
N THR A 46 -18.87 28.93 -13.00
CA THR A 46 -17.46 28.89 -13.40
C THR A 46 -16.57 28.38 -12.28
N ARG A 47 -16.72 28.88 -11.04
CA ARG A 47 -15.91 28.39 -9.90
C ARG A 47 -16.12 26.90 -9.65
N SER A 48 -17.36 26.41 -9.80
CA SER A 48 -17.66 24.99 -9.63
C SER A 48 -17.02 24.13 -10.72
N GLU A 49 -17.05 24.60 -11.98
CA GLU A 49 -16.37 23.95 -13.12
C GLU A 49 -14.85 23.90 -12.89
N LEU A 50 -14.23 25.02 -12.52
CA LEU A 50 -12.78 25.06 -12.25
C LEU A 50 -12.38 24.16 -11.07
N GLN A 51 -13.18 24.10 -10.00
CA GLN A 51 -12.91 23.22 -8.87
C GLN A 51 -13.05 21.74 -9.25
N SER A 52 -14.07 21.39 -10.04
CA SER A 52 -14.25 20.02 -10.54
C SER A 52 -13.06 19.57 -11.40
N TYR A 53 -12.57 20.47 -12.25
CA TYR A 53 -11.38 20.23 -13.07
C TYR A 53 -10.12 20.09 -12.21
N ALA A 54 -9.88 21.01 -11.25
CA ALA A 54 -8.74 20.96 -10.32
C ALA A 54 -8.71 19.64 -9.53
N ASP A 55 -9.85 19.25 -8.94
CA ASP A 55 -9.99 18.02 -8.16
C ASP A 55 -9.70 16.78 -9.04
N SER A 56 -10.22 16.75 -10.26
CA SER A 56 -10.03 15.63 -11.20
C SER A 56 -8.57 15.49 -11.65
N VAL A 57 -7.92 16.62 -12.00
CA VAL A 57 -6.50 16.66 -12.37
C VAL A 57 -5.62 16.23 -11.20
N ALA A 58 -5.89 16.75 -9.99
CA ALA A 58 -5.13 16.41 -8.80
C ALA A 58 -5.25 14.91 -8.48
N LEU A 59 -6.46 14.34 -8.50
CA LEU A 59 -6.67 12.90 -8.27
C LEU A 59 -5.98 12.03 -9.31
N ALA A 60 -6.08 12.38 -10.59
CA ALA A 60 -5.43 11.64 -11.67
C ALA A 60 -3.89 11.65 -11.53
N ALA A 61 -3.31 12.83 -11.28
CA ALA A 61 -1.87 12.96 -11.07
C ALA A 61 -1.41 12.26 -9.78
N ALA A 62 -2.18 12.38 -8.69
CA ALA A 62 -1.84 11.77 -7.41
C ALA A 62 -1.80 10.24 -7.48
N GLY A 63 -2.70 9.62 -8.23
CA GLY A 63 -2.77 8.17 -8.41
C GLY A 63 -1.50 7.54 -8.99
N GLU A 64 -0.66 8.34 -9.65
CA GLU A 64 0.62 7.88 -10.24
C GLU A 64 1.83 8.07 -9.31
N LEU A 65 1.65 8.71 -8.15
CA LEU A 65 2.71 9.03 -7.19
C LEU A 65 3.08 7.86 -6.28
N ASP A 66 3.48 6.75 -6.87
CA ASP A 66 3.89 5.51 -6.17
C ASP A 66 5.34 5.53 -5.63
N GLY A 67 6.08 6.62 -5.86
CA GLY A 67 7.47 6.78 -5.43
C GLY A 67 8.52 6.16 -6.36
N ASN A 68 8.12 5.57 -7.49
CA ASN A 68 9.06 5.10 -8.51
C ASN A 68 9.73 6.29 -9.23
N SER A 69 10.87 6.02 -9.89
CA SER A 69 11.66 7.06 -10.56
C SER A 69 10.94 7.76 -11.72
N ASP A 70 9.89 7.14 -12.27
CA ASP A 70 9.04 7.64 -13.34
C ASP A 70 7.69 8.20 -12.86
N ALA A 71 7.43 8.22 -11.55
CA ALA A 71 6.14 8.62 -10.96
C ALA A 71 5.66 10.01 -11.41
N ILE A 72 6.54 11.02 -11.39
CA ILE A 72 6.20 12.40 -11.84
C ILE A 72 5.86 12.43 -13.34
N SER A 73 6.56 11.65 -14.16
CA SER A 73 6.32 11.61 -15.61
C SER A 73 4.98 10.94 -15.93
N ARG A 74 4.64 9.86 -15.21
CA ARG A 74 3.32 9.24 -15.32
C ARG A 74 2.22 10.16 -14.80
N ALA A 75 2.45 10.88 -13.69
CA ALA A 75 1.51 11.84 -13.14
C ALA A 75 1.18 12.98 -14.13
N ASN A 76 2.19 13.55 -14.81
CA ASN A 76 1.98 14.53 -15.87
C ASN A 76 1.17 13.93 -17.04
N SER A 77 1.49 12.70 -17.45
CA SER A 77 0.77 12.00 -18.52
C SER A 77 -0.69 11.73 -18.15
N ALA A 78 -0.96 11.33 -16.91
CA ALA A 78 -2.31 11.09 -16.40
C ALA A 78 -3.12 12.40 -16.31
N ALA A 79 -2.51 13.49 -15.85
CA ALA A 79 -3.13 14.81 -15.83
C ALA A 79 -3.52 15.29 -17.24
N ALA A 80 -2.69 15.01 -18.26
CA ALA A 80 -2.97 15.39 -19.64
C ALA A 80 -4.16 14.64 -20.27
N LEU A 81 -4.58 13.51 -19.67
CA LEU A 81 -5.77 12.76 -20.10
C LEU A 81 -7.06 13.36 -19.51
N VAL A 82 -6.96 14.23 -18.50
CA VAL A 82 -8.10 14.93 -17.92
C VAL A 82 -8.41 16.16 -18.77
N SER A 83 -9.64 16.24 -19.25
CA SER A 83 -10.15 17.42 -19.96
C SER A 83 -11.54 17.77 -19.42
N ASP A 84 -11.82 19.05 -19.33
CA ASP A 84 -13.13 19.58 -18.92
C ASP A 84 -13.43 20.85 -19.73
N THR A 85 -14.56 21.48 -19.49
CA THR A 85 -14.97 22.70 -20.20
C THR A 85 -15.52 23.75 -19.24
N GLN A 86 -15.16 25.00 -19.48
CA GLN A 86 -15.76 26.16 -18.84
C GLN A 86 -16.88 26.72 -19.73
N THR A 87 -18.05 27.03 -19.15
CA THR A 87 -19.23 27.46 -19.91
C THR A 87 -19.38 28.99 -20.00
N PHE A 88 -19.12 29.72 -18.90
CA PHE A 88 -19.59 31.11 -18.73
C PHE A 88 -18.50 32.19 -18.60
N GLY A 89 -17.23 31.85 -18.76
CA GLY A 89 -16.08 32.78 -18.71
C GLY A 89 -16.05 33.80 -19.86
N ALA A 90 -14.87 34.17 -20.35
CA ALA A 90 -14.70 35.00 -21.55
C ALA A 90 -15.07 34.27 -22.87
N GLY A 91 -15.99 33.30 -22.80
CA GLY A 91 -16.31 32.32 -23.85
C GLY A 91 -16.37 30.90 -23.28
N GLY A 92 -16.87 29.96 -24.07
CA GLY A 92 -16.68 28.54 -23.78
C GLY A 92 -15.22 28.17 -24.05
N HIS A 93 -14.55 27.56 -23.08
CA HIS A 93 -13.12 27.24 -23.13
C HIS A 93 -12.90 25.79 -22.72
N SER A 94 -12.05 25.06 -23.45
CA SER A 94 -11.66 23.70 -23.06
C SER A 94 -10.53 23.81 -22.06
N LEU A 95 -10.73 23.27 -20.86
CA LEU A 95 -9.72 23.19 -19.83
C LEU A 95 -8.81 21.99 -20.13
N SER A 96 -7.50 22.24 -20.23
CA SER A 96 -6.52 21.20 -20.49
C SER A 96 -5.21 21.42 -19.74
N TYR A 97 -4.53 20.31 -19.45
CA TYR A 97 -3.17 20.31 -18.93
C TYR A 97 -2.20 19.99 -20.06
N ALA A 98 -1.13 20.76 -20.13
CA ALA A 98 0.01 20.44 -20.97
C ALA A 98 1.29 20.70 -20.18
N GLU A 99 2.21 19.72 -20.20
CA GLU A 99 3.51 19.88 -19.57
C GLU A 99 4.29 20.97 -20.30
N ILE A 100 4.65 22.02 -19.57
CA ILE A 100 5.47 23.11 -20.10
C ILE A 100 6.93 22.63 -20.09
N ASP A 101 7.44 22.24 -21.25
CA ASP A 101 8.86 21.92 -21.44
C ASP A 101 9.70 23.22 -21.37
N PRO A 102 10.56 23.38 -20.33
CA PRO A 102 11.37 24.59 -20.18
C PRO A 102 12.46 24.74 -21.27
N ASP A 103 12.80 23.66 -21.99
CA ASP A 103 13.82 23.65 -23.04
C ASP A 103 13.23 23.93 -24.44
N ASN A 104 11.91 23.81 -24.60
CA ASN A 104 11.18 24.19 -25.83
C ASN A 104 10.55 25.59 -25.69
N ALA A 105 11.41 26.62 -25.57
CA ALA A 105 11.01 28.02 -25.58
C ALA A 105 10.53 28.53 -26.97
N ASP A 106 10.45 27.64 -27.97
CA ASP A 106 10.01 27.94 -29.34
C ASP A 106 8.48 27.95 -29.46
N GLY A 107 7.82 28.73 -28.59
CA GLY A 107 6.63 29.53 -28.91
C GLY A 107 5.42 28.89 -29.61
N ALA A 108 5.21 27.58 -29.52
CA ALA A 108 3.86 27.04 -29.69
C ALA A 108 3.05 27.40 -28.45
N ASP A 109 1.87 27.97 -28.65
CA ASP A 109 0.94 28.44 -27.62
C ASP A 109 0.42 27.25 -26.79
N VAL A 110 1.28 26.66 -25.97
CA VAL A 110 0.92 25.60 -25.00
C VAL A 110 0.24 26.30 -23.83
N VAL A 111 -1.05 26.57 -23.99
CA VAL A 111 -1.88 27.12 -22.92
C VAL A 111 -2.24 25.97 -21.99
N SER A 112 -1.57 25.89 -20.84
CA SER A 112 -2.00 25.03 -19.74
C SER A 112 -2.88 25.83 -18.80
N ASP A 113 -4.11 25.35 -18.57
CA ASP A 113 -5.05 25.99 -17.65
C ASP A 113 -4.78 25.61 -16.19
N VAL A 114 -3.89 24.64 -15.95
CA VAL A 114 -3.52 24.17 -14.61
C VAL A 114 -2.01 24.01 -14.48
N THR A 115 -1.48 24.40 -13.32
CA THR A 115 -0.08 24.19 -12.93
C THR A 115 -0.02 23.11 -11.87
N LEU A 116 0.81 22.08 -12.10
CA LEU A 116 1.08 21.03 -11.12
C LEU A 116 2.34 21.36 -10.31
N THR A 117 2.24 21.28 -8.99
CA THR A 117 3.40 21.34 -8.08
C THR A 117 3.41 20.09 -7.21
N TYR A 118 4.48 19.31 -7.29
CA TYR A 118 4.64 18.10 -6.49
C TYR A 118 5.20 18.44 -5.10
N LEU A 119 4.64 17.84 -4.05
CA LEU A 119 4.96 18.15 -2.66
C LEU A 119 5.43 16.89 -1.93
N SER A 120 6.43 17.05 -1.06
CA SER A 120 6.93 15.95 -0.23
C SER A 120 6.04 15.60 0.96
N ARG A 121 5.23 16.57 1.39
CA ARG A 121 4.27 16.48 2.50
C ARG A 121 3.26 17.60 2.38
N LEU A 122 2.17 17.50 3.14
CA LEU A 122 1.25 18.63 3.28
C LEU A 122 1.96 19.83 3.95
N PRO A 123 1.74 21.07 3.45
CA PRO A 123 2.21 22.28 4.11
C PRO A 123 1.60 22.41 5.50
N LYS A 124 2.38 22.91 6.46
CA LYS A 124 1.83 23.37 7.76
C LYS A 124 1.26 24.78 7.62
N ASP A 125 0.45 25.23 8.58
CA ASP A 125 -0.16 26.58 8.58
C ASP A 125 0.82 27.75 8.37
N THR A 126 2.11 27.55 8.68
CA THR A 126 3.17 28.56 8.54
C THR A 126 3.99 28.46 7.26
N GLU A 127 3.69 27.49 6.39
CA GLU A 127 4.47 27.15 5.20
C GLU A 127 3.65 27.36 3.94
N THR A 128 4.33 27.67 2.84
CA THR A 128 3.75 27.79 1.51
C THR A 128 3.93 26.49 0.72
N ILE A 129 3.19 26.35 -0.39
CA ILE A 129 3.37 25.25 -1.35
C ILE A 129 4.83 25.14 -1.80
N ALA A 130 5.50 26.27 -2.03
CA ALA A 130 6.89 26.30 -2.47
C ALA A 130 7.87 25.76 -1.41
N ASP A 131 7.55 25.89 -0.11
CA ASP A 131 8.42 25.43 0.97
C ASP A 131 8.47 23.90 1.09
N VAL A 132 7.45 23.20 0.59
CA VAL A 132 7.34 21.73 0.63
C VAL A 132 7.43 21.06 -0.74
N ALA A 133 7.63 21.87 -1.80
CA ALA A 133 7.74 21.41 -3.16
C ALA A 133 8.98 20.51 -3.35
N THR A 134 8.85 19.50 -4.21
CA THR A 134 9.93 18.58 -4.56
C THR A 134 9.88 18.24 -6.04
N THR A 135 11.06 17.99 -6.61
CA THR A 135 11.22 17.46 -7.97
C THR A 135 11.74 16.02 -7.96
N GLU A 136 11.93 15.43 -6.77
CA GLU A 136 12.39 14.06 -6.62
C GLU A 136 11.18 13.10 -6.65
N PRO A 137 11.07 12.20 -7.64
CA PRO A 137 9.92 11.30 -7.76
C PRO A 137 9.68 10.43 -6.52
N ALA A 138 10.74 9.96 -5.87
CA ALA A 138 10.67 9.16 -4.66
C ALA A 138 10.10 9.91 -3.44
N LYS A 139 10.18 11.25 -3.44
CA LYS A 139 9.63 12.09 -2.37
C LYS A 139 8.29 12.72 -2.73
N ALA A 140 7.90 12.76 -4.01
CA ALA A 140 6.68 13.39 -4.48
C ALA A 140 5.45 12.65 -3.96
N ALA A 141 4.94 13.10 -2.82
CA ALA A 141 3.88 12.45 -2.08
C ALA A 141 2.49 13.00 -2.44
N PHE A 142 2.43 14.29 -2.69
CA PHE A 142 1.20 15.00 -3.01
C PHE A 142 1.40 15.80 -4.29
N VAL A 143 0.30 16.15 -4.94
CA VAL A 143 0.28 17.08 -6.07
C VAL A 143 -0.70 18.19 -5.74
N HIS A 144 -0.26 19.42 -5.94
CA HIS A 144 -1.10 20.61 -5.91
C HIS A 144 -1.40 21.00 -7.36
N ALA A 145 -2.67 20.96 -7.73
CA ALA A 145 -3.18 21.42 -9.01
C ALA A 145 -3.77 22.82 -8.82
N ALA A 146 -3.10 23.84 -9.36
CA ALA A 146 -3.56 25.23 -9.33
C ALA A 146 -4.10 25.63 -10.70
N VAL A 147 -5.41 25.84 -10.81
CA VAL A 147 -6.05 26.30 -12.03
C VAL A 147 -5.86 27.80 -12.17
N ALA A 148 -5.47 28.25 -13.36
CA ALA A 148 -5.22 29.65 -13.66
C ALA A 148 -6.48 30.49 -13.41
N ARG A 149 -6.30 31.80 -13.23
CA ARG A 149 -7.41 32.73 -13.05
C ARG A 149 -8.19 32.89 -14.35
N HIS A 150 -9.51 32.64 -14.30
CA HIS A 150 -10.44 32.97 -15.38
C HIS A 150 -11.35 34.13 -14.99
N ASP A 151 -11.52 35.09 -15.90
CA ASP A 151 -12.42 36.21 -15.71
C ASP A 151 -13.82 35.92 -16.31
N VAL A 152 -14.86 36.12 -15.50
CA VAL A 152 -16.26 36.04 -15.89
C VAL A 152 -16.78 37.45 -16.17
N SER A 153 -17.28 37.66 -17.39
CA SER A 153 -17.80 38.97 -17.79
C SER A 153 -19.06 39.35 -17.01
N ALA A 154 -18.96 40.38 -16.17
CA ALA A 154 -20.06 40.87 -15.34
C ALA A 154 -20.87 41.95 -16.07
N THR A 155 -21.64 41.51 -17.07
CA THR A 155 -22.32 42.40 -18.03
C THR A 155 -23.34 43.32 -17.35
N PHE A 156 -24.00 42.85 -16.30
CA PHE A 156 -24.99 43.64 -15.58
C PHE A 156 -24.37 44.41 -14.42
N ALA A 157 -23.41 43.83 -13.69
CA ALA A 157 -22.67 44.53 -12.64
C ALA A 157 -21.91 45.76 -13.18
N ALA A 158 -21.38 45.68 -14.41
CA ALA A 158 -20.74 46.82 -15.08
C ALA A 158 -21.68 48.02 -15.28
N VAL A 159 -23.00 47.80 -15.39
CA VAL A 159 -23.99 48.88 -15.48
C VAL A 159 -24.16 49.56 -14.12
N PHE A 160 -24.09 48.80 -13.01
CA PHE A 160 -24.15 49.35 -11.66
C PHE A 160 -22.91 50.15 -11.30
N THR A 161 -21.72 49.72 -11.73
CA THR A 161 -20.48 50.46 -11.48
C THR A 161 -20.46 51.79 -12.22
N THR A 162 -20.85 51.77 -13.50
CA THR A 162 -20.87 52.96 -14.37
C THR A 162 -21.96 53.97 -13.99
N LEU A 163 -23.15 53.52 -13.56
CA LEU A 163 -24.28 54.41 -13.23
C LEU A 163 -24.37 54.77 -11.74
N GLY A 164 -23.92 53.89 -10.85
CA GLY A 164 -24.09 54.01 -9.40
C GLY A 164 -22.85 54.46 -8.63
N GLY A 165 -21.68 54.49 -9.28
CA GLY A 165 -20.41 54.84 -8.63
C GLY A 165 -19.92 53.79 -7.62
N PHE A 166 -20.37 52.54 -7.75
CA PHE A 166 -19.92 51.40 -6.95
C PHE A 166 -18.59 50.84 -7.48
N ASP A 167 -17.85 50.15 -6.61
CA ASP A 167 -16.60 49.47 -6.97
C ASP A 167 -16.82 48.40 -8.04
N ALA A 168 -15.81 48.21 -8.89
CA ALA A 168 -15.83 47.19 -9.94
C ALA A 168 -16.05 45.79 -9.35
N PHE A 169 -17.01 45.05 -9.92
CA PHE A 169 -17.24 43.66 -9.55
C PHE A 169 -16.03 42.80 -9.92
N ASP A 170 -15.47 42.08 -8.95
CA ASP A 170 -14.42 41.10 -9.20
C ASP A 170 -15.04 39.82 -9.76
N GLY A 171 -14.96 39.69 -11.08
CA GLY A 171 -15.46 38.54 -11.83
C GLY A 171 -14.47 37.38 -11.90
N SER A 172 -13.42 37.36 -11.08
CA SER A 172 -12.41 36.30 -11.16
C SER A 172 -12.80 35.01 -10.43
N ALA A 173 -12.50 33.91 -11.12
CA ALA A 173 -12.60 32.56 -10.61
C ALA A 173 -11.24 31.88 -10.75
N GLU A 174 -10.79 31.27 -9.67
CA GLU A 174 -9.61 30.43 -9.57
C GLU A 174 -9.99 29.22 -8.71
N ALA A 175 -9.23 28.14 -8.82
CA ALA A 175 -9.44 26.93 -8.05
C ALA A 175 -8.11 26.23 -7.82
N ASP A 176 -7.99 25.58 -6.67
CA ASP A 176 -6.85 24.75 -6.32
C ASP A 176 -7.32 23.45 -5.66
N ALA A 177 -6.51 22.42 -5.80
CA ALA A 177 -6.74 21.13 -5.18
C ALA A 177 -5.41 20.47 -4.82
N ILE A 178 -5.33 19.86 -3.64
CA ILE A 178 -4.21 19.00 -3.26
C ILE A 178 -4.71 17.57 -3.17
N ALA A 179 -4.03 16.65 -3.84
CA ALA A 179 -4.31 15.21 -3.74
C ALA A 179 -3.04 14.44 -3.42
N GLY A 180 -3.20 13.28 -2.78
CA GLY A 180 -2.10 12.37 -2.50
C GLY A 180 -2.53 10.92 -2.66
N LEU A 181 -1.56 10.06 -2.94
CA LEU A 181 -1.71 8.60 -2.92
C LEU A 181 -1.18 8.07 -1.59
N GLU A 182 -2.01 7.33 -0.88
CA GLU A 182 -1.63 6.60 0.32
C GLU A 182 -1.77 5.10 0.06
N ILE A 183 -0.64 4.39 0.05
CA ILE A 183 -0.64 2.94 -0.09
C ILE A 183 -0.57 2.35 1.32
N GLN A 184 -1.66 1.72 1.75
CA GLN A 184 -1.77 1.10 3.07
C GLN A 184 -1.76 -0.42 2.93
N ALA A 185 -0.84 -1.08 3.62
CA ALA A 185 -0.76 -2.54 3.69
C ALA A 185 -1.26 -3.00 5.06
N CYS A 186 -2.51 -3.45 5.12
CA CYS A 186 -3.16 -3.99 6.30
C CYS A 186 -2.92 -5.50 6.42
N ASP A 187 -2.94 -6.07 7.62
CA ASP A 187 -2.77 -7.51 7.89
C ASP A 187 -1.46 -8.10 7.30
N VAL A 188 -0.41 -7.28 7.22
CA VAL A 188 0.92 -7.72 6.76
C VAL A 188 1.78 -8.20 7.92
N THR A 189 2.77 -9.03 7.61
CA THR A 189 3.75 -9.46 8.60
C THR A 189 4.63 -8.25 8.94
N PRO A 190 4.81 -7.84 10.21
CA PRO A 190 5.61 -6.67 10.59
C PRO A 190 7.12 -6.94 10.45
N LEU A 191 7.53 -7.22 9.22
CA LEU A 191 8.88 -7.50 8.79
C LEU A 191 9.23 -6.61 7.61
N MET A 192 10.51 -6.27 7.54
CA MET A 192 11.10 -5.68 6.35
C MET A 192 12.40 -6.39 6.00
N PHE A 193 12.79 -6.31 4.74
CA PHE A 193 14.11 -6.73 4.30
C PHE A 193 14.65 -5.79 3.23
N CYS A 194 15.98 -5.69 3.20
CA CYS A 194 16.68 -4.92 2.20
C CYS A 194 16.65 -5.66 0.87
N VAL A 195 16.17 -5.00 -0.18
CA VAL A 195 16.18 -5.51 -1.55
C VAL A 195 17.33 -4.91 -2.36
N PRO A 196 17.80 -5.58 -3.42
CA PRO A 196 18.78 -5.00 -4.34
C PRO A 196 18.27 -3.72 -5.04
N PRO A 197 19.17 -2.82 -5.46
CA PRO A 197 18.81 -1.70 -6.33
C PRO A 197 18.07 -2.19 -7.57
N GLY A 198 17.00 -1.49 -7.95
CA GLY A 198 16.17 -1.87 -9.11
C GLY A 198 15.32 -3.15 -8.95
N PHE A 199 15.29 -3.77 -7.77
CA PHE A 199 14.44 -4.93 -7.49
C PHE A 199 12.95 -4.69 -7.81
N LYS A 200 12.32 -5.72 -8.38
CA LYS A 200 10.86 -5.82 -8.58
C LYS A 200 10.41 -7.26 -8.29
N ALA A 201 9.45 -7.45 -7.40
CA ALA A 201 9.00 -8.78 -6.99
C ALA A 201 8.43 -9.58 -8.17
N SER A 202 7.72 -8.92 -9.09
CA SER A 202 7.19 -9.55 -10.31
C SER A 202 8.27 -10.10 -11.25
N ALA A 203 9.50 -9.59 -11.17
CA ALA A 203 10.63 -10.06 -11.98
C ALA A 203 11.47 -11.14 -11.28
N ASN A 204 11.17 -11.45 -10.01
CA ASN A 204 11.91 -12.39 -9.18
C ASN A 204 11.00 -13.54 -8.70
N ILE A 205 9.86 -13.79 -9.36
CA ILE A 205 8.96 -14.90 -9.00
C ILE A 205 9.71 -16.22 -9.17
N GLY A 206 9.67 -17.08 -8.14
CA GLY A 206 10.37 -18.36 -8.09
C GLY A 206 11.80 -18.28 -7.54
N THR A 207 12.37 -17.07 -7.45
CA THR A 207 13.71 -16.87 -6.89
C THR A 207 13.67 -16.99 -5.38
N MET A 208 14.63 -17.73 -4.81
CA MET A 208 14.74 -17.87 -3.37
C MET A 208 15.57 -16.74 -2.75
N VAL A 209 15.19 -16.31 -1.55
CA VAL A 209 15.88 -15.30 -0.75
C VAL A 209 16.24 -15.85 0.62
N ARG A 210 17.49 -15.58 1.04
CA ARG A 210 18.00 -15.78 2.39
C ARG A 210 17.96 -14.47 3.14
N ILE A 211 16.97 -14.34 4.00
CA ILE A 211 16.71 -13.15 4.79
C ILE A 211 17.36 -13.34 6.17
N ARG A 212 18.31 -12.48 6.54
CA ARG A 212 19.09 -12.58 7.80
C ARG A 212 18.91 -11.37 8.69
N ALA A 213 18.87 -11.57 10.00
CA ALA A 213 18.72 -10.48 10.95
C ALA A 213 19.80 -9.38 10.76
N GLY A 214 19.36 -8.16 10.46
CA GLY A 214 20.17 -6.97 10.41
C GLY A 214 20.56 -6.51 11.82
N GLY A 215 21.86 -6.30 12.05
CA GLY A 215 22.42 -5.87 13.33
C GLY A 215 22.52 -4.35 13.49
N SER A 216 22.87 -3.89 14.69
CA SER A 216 23.10 -2.46 14.95
C SER A 216 24.53 -2.02 14.55
N GLY A 217 24.64 -0.87 13.88
CA GLY A 217 25.92 -0.15 13.70
C GLY A 217 26.59 -0.30 12.33
N ALA A 218 26.32 -1.37 11.57
CA ALA A 218 26.74 -1.51 10.17
C ALA A 218 25.61 -1.14 9.21
N ALA A 219 25.94 -0.63 8.03
CA ALA A 219 24.95 -0.42 6.97
C ALA A 219 24.42 -1.76 6.49
N TRP A 220 23.10 -1.88 6.42
CA TRP A 220 22.43 -3.09 5.96
C TRP A 220 22.55 -3.22 4.44
N GLY A 221 22.70 -4.45 3.97
CA GLY A 221 22.75 -4.80 2.56
C GLY A 221 21.58 -5.68 2.15
N PRO A 222 21.43 -5.98 0.84
CA PRO A 222 20.38 -6.86 0.36
C PRO A 222 20.33 -8.19 1.12
N GLY A 223 19.14 -8.59 1.56
CA GLY A 223 18.89 -9.78 2.37
C GLY A 223 18.97 -9.55 3.89
N ASP A 224 19.37 -8.38 4.37
CA ASP A 224 19.29 -8.06 5.80
C ASP A 224 17.85 -7.63 6.18
N PHE A 225 17.34 -8.10 7.32
CA PHE A 225 15.95 -7.92 7.75
C PHE A 225 15.83 -7.28 9.13
N GLY A 226 14.73 -6.56 9.29
CA GLY A 226 14.30 -5.98 10.55
C GLY A 226 12.82 -6.20 10.80
N PHE A 227 12.37 -5.80 11.98
CA PHE A 227 10.93 -5.73 12.28
C PHE A 227 10.40 -4.36 11.91
N LEU A 228 9.11 -4.28 11.61
CA LEU A 228 8.42 -2.99 11.58
C LEU A 228 7.87 -2.72 12.99
N ASP A 229 8.08 -1.52 13.50
CA ASP A 229 7.65 -1.14 14.85
C ASP A 229 6.10 -1.08 14.91
N PRO A 230 5.45 -1.97 15.69
CA PRO A 230 4.00 -1.97 15.81
C PRO A 230 3.48 -0.96 16.84
N ASP A 231 4.33 -0.31 17.66
CA ASP A 231 3.89 0.55 18.78
C ASP A 231 3.09 1.78 18.32
N LYS A 232 3.20 2.16 17.04
CA LYS A 232 2.40 3.24 16.43
C LYS A 232 1.11 2.76 15.76
N ILE A 233 0.86 1.45 15.75
CA ILE A 233 -0.25 0.84 15.01
C ILE A 233 -1.27 0.27 15.97
N LYS A 234 -2.54 0.62 15.75
CA LYS A 234 -3.64 0.10 16.56
C LYS A 234 -3.80 -1.38 16.26
N VAL A 235 -3.69 -2.22 17.28
CA VAL A 235 -4.05 -3.63 17.22
C VAL A 235 -5.56 -3.74 17.43
N ASP A 236 -6.18 -4.74 16.82
CA ASP A 236 -7.58 -5.07 17.08
C ASP A 236 -7.79 -5.36 18.58
N ASP A 237 -8.62 -4.54 19.25
CA ASP A 237 -8.92 -4.67 20.67
C ASP A 237 -9.76 -5.94 20.99
N GLU A 238 -10.33 -6.57 19.95
CA GLU A 238 -11.10 -7.81 20.02
C GLU A 238 -10.38 -9.03 19.42
N GLY A 239 -9.20 -8.83 18.82
CA GLY A 239 -8.40 -9.87 18.18
C GLY A 239 -7.54 -10.71 19.14
N PRO A 240 -6.89 -11.78 18.65
CA PRO A 240 -6.07 -12.67 19.47
C PRO A 240 -4.87 -11.97 20.14
N CYS A 241 -4.44 -10.85 19.56
CA CYS A 241 -3.32 -10.05 20.07
C CYS A 241 -3.75 -8.95 21.04
N ALA A 242 -5.05 -8.84 21.35
CA ALA A 242 -5.57 -7.81 22.24
C ALA A 242 -4.89 -7.87 23.62
N LYS A 243 -4.47 -6.70 24.12
CA LYS A 243 -3.86 -6.50 25.45
C LYS A 243 -2.49 -7.17 25.66
N LEU A 244 -1.88 -7.75 24.61
CA LEU A 244 -0.50 -8.18 24.66
C LEU A 244 0.45 -6.98 24.56
N ASN A 245 1.68 -7.13 25.03
CA ASN A 245 2.73 -6.12 24.93
C ASN A 245 4.11 -6.75 24.75
N GLY A 246 5.06 -5.95 24.25
CA GLY A 246 6.45 -6.36 24.01
C GLY A 246 6.54 -7.62 23.14
N ALA A 247 7.46 -8.53 23.50
CA ALA A 247 7.70 -9.75 22.73
C ALA A 247 6.47 -10.66 22.56
N HIS A 248 5.50 -10.63 23.48
CA HIS A 248 4.26 -11.41 23.33
C HIS A 248 3.32 -10.80 22.28
N LEU A 249 3.28 -9.48 22.18
CA LEU A 249 2.52 -8.81 21.12
C LEU A 249 3.14 -9.14 19.78
N ASP A 250 4.43 -8.87 19.62
CA ASP A 250 5.18 -9.17 18.40
C ASP A 250 5.06 -10.64 17.96
N ALA A 251 5.16 -11.59 18.90
CA ALA A 251 4.97 -13.02 18.61
C ALA A 251 3.56 -13.35 18.13
N CYS A 252 2.54 -12.70 18.69
CA CYS A 252 1.17 -12.84 18.21
C CYS A 252 1.02 -12.27 16.79
N LEU A 253 1.52 -11.06 16.54
CA LEU A 253 1.43 -10.37 15.25
C LEU A 253 2.14 -11.12 14.11
N LEU A 254 3.23 -11.81 14.43
CA LEU A 254 4.00 -12.60 13.45
C LEU A 254 3.48 -14.05 13.32
N GLY A 255 2.93 -14.59 14.41
CA GLY A 255 2.59 -16.00 14.56
C GLY A 255 1.13 -16.34 14.24
N ALA A 256 0.17 -15.48 14.55
CA ALA A 256 -1.25 -15.79 14.39
C ALA A 256 -1.67 -15.80 12.90
N GLN A 257 -2.80 -16.45 12.58
CA GLN A 257 -3.38 -16.47 11.23
C GLN A 257 -4.58 -15.53 11.04
N GLN A 258 -5.18 -14.98 12.10
CA GLN A 258 -6.39 -14.15 12.03
C GLN A 258 -6.28 -12.85 12.84
N SER A 259 -7.03 -11.83 12.38
CA SER A 259 -7.36 -10.54 13.03
C SER A 259 -6.18 -9.78 13.63
N ILE A 260 -5.22 -9.43 12.77
CA ILE A 260 -4.18 -8.46 13.10
C ILE A 260 -4.40 -7.26 12.19
N THR A 261 -5.41 -6.43 12.50
CA THR A 261 -5.62 -5.20 11.73
C THR A 261 -4.49 -4.20 12.01
N GLN A 262 -3.32 -4.42 11.42
CA GLN A 262 -2.20 -3.51 11.41
C GLN A 262 -1.97 -3.02 9.99
N CYS A 263 -2.17 -1.72 9.77
CA CYS A 263 -1.93 -1.10 8.48
C CYS A 263 -0.63 -0.29 8.52
N PHE A 264 0.29 -0.62 7.61
CA PHE A 264 1.54 0.10 7.39
C PHE A 264 1.40 0.99 6.16
N ASN A 265 1.89 2.22 6.25
CA ASN A 265 1.94 3.13 5.11
C ASN A 265 3.23 2.89 4.33
N GLN A 266 3.13 2.62 3.03
CA GLN A 266 4.29 2.33 2.17
C GLN A 266 5.31 3.49 2.15
N ARG A 267 4.89 4.73 2.40
CA ARG A 267 5.80 5.89 2.33
C ARG A 267 6.65 6.11 3.58
N GLY A 268 6.32 5.44 4.68
CA GLY A 268 7.03 5.63 5.93
C GLY A 268 6.65 4.55 6.92
N VAL A 269 7.54 3.58 7.07
CA VAL A 269 7.50 2.60 8.16
C VAL A 269 8.62 2.87 9.13
N ASP A 270 8.34 2.67 10.41
CA ASP A 270 9.36 2.65 11.43
C ASP A 270 9.94 1.23 11.50
N THR A 271 11.26 1.13 11.55
CA THR A 271 11.96 -0.14 11.51
C THR A 271 12.73 -0.36 12.80
N GLU A 272 12.81 -1.61 13.24
CA GLU A 272 13.63 -2.07 14.36
C GLU A 272 14.64 -3.15 13.90
N PRO A 273 15.77 -3.33 14.60
CA PRO A 273 16.74 -4.38 14.28
C PRO A 273 16.14 -5.80 14.31
N GLY A 274 16.59 -6.68 13.42
CA GLY A 274 16.16 -8.08 13.41
C GLY A 274 16.68 -8.92 14.60
N GLN A 275 17.68 -8.41 15.33
CA GLN A 275 18.25 -9.04 16.54
C GLN A 275 17.50 -8.59 17.83
N LYS A 276 16.17 -8.66 17.84
CA LYS A 276 15.33 -8.22 18.97
C LYS A 276 15.19 -9.33 20.02
N GLU A 277 15.49 -8.99 21.27
CA GLU A 277 15.40 -9.91 22.41
C GLU A 277 13.96 -10.42 22.61
N GLY A 278 13.79 -11.74 22.75
CA GLY A 278 12.49 -12.39 22.94
C GLY A 278 11.75 -12.77 21.66
N LEU A 279 12.19 -12.27 20.50
CA LEU A 279 11.75 -12.77 19.19
C LEU A 279 12.75 -13.79 18.66
N ASN A 280 12.24 -14.96 18.35
CA ASN A 280 13.06 -16.09 17.92
C ASN A 280 12.40 -16.82 16.75
N ALA A 281 13.15 -17.74 16.17
CA ALA A 281 12.74 -18.51 15.00
C ALA A 281 11.41 -19.28 15.22
N SER A 282 11.08 -19.61 16.49
CA SER A 282 9.90 -20.41 16.83
C SER A 282 8.58 -19.79 16.42
N ILE A 283 8.51 -18.46 16.30
CA ILE A 283 7.29 -17.72 15.93
C ILE A 283 6.87 -18.04 14.49
N PHE A 284 7.84 -18.17 13.58
CA PHE A 284 7.56 -18.55 12.19
C PHE A 284 7.25 -20.05 12.07
N ASN A 285 7.85 -20.86 12.94
CA ASN A 285 7.81 -22.32 12.85
C ASN A 285 6.46 -22.93 13.24
N VAL A 286 5.53 -22.16 13.82
CA VAL A 286 4.13 -22.62 14.00
C VAL A 286 3.47 -22.98 12.67
N ARG A 287 3.88 -22.34 11.56
CA ARG A 287 3.43 -22.66 10.19
C ARG A 287 3.84 -24.07 9.75
N PHE A 288 4.88 -24.60 10.37
CA PHE A 288 5.41 -25.96 10.17
C PHE A 288 5.02 -26.90 11.32
N ASP A 289 3.99 -26.60 12.11
CA ASP A 289 3.52 -27.46 13.21
C ASP A 289 4.56 -27.64 14.34
N MET A 290 5.39 -26.61 14.58
CA MET A 290 6.40 -26.58 15.63
C MET A 290 6.09 -25.48 16.64
N TYR A 291 5.86 -25.86 17.91
CA TYR A 291 5.45 -24.95 18.99
C TYR A 291 6.47 -24.94 20.12
N GLN A 292 7.55 -24.20 19.90
CA GLN A 292 8.68 -24.08 20.82
C GLN A 292 8.72 -22.69 21.47
N ALA A 293 9.56 -22.54 22.52
CA ALA A 293 9.84 -21.28 23.19
C ALA A 293 8.58 -20.43 23.51
N ILE A 294 8.50 -19.19 23.00
CA ILE A 294 7.37 -18.27 23.27
C ILE A 294 6.04 -18.78 22.71
N MET A 295 6.09 -19.68 21.72
CA MET A 295 4.91 -20.32 21.11
C MET A 295 4.49 -21.61 21.82
N ASN A 296 5.17 -22.00 22.91
CA ASN A 296 4.84 -23.22 23.64
C ASN A 296 3.42 -23.14 24.24
N GLY A 297 2.59 -24.14 23.94
CA GLY A 297 1.23 -24.24 24.47
C GLY A 297 0.15 -23.69 23.55
N LEU A 298 0.52 -23.08 22.42
CA LEU A 298 -0.42 -22.56 21.42
C LEU A 298 -0.83 -23.60 20.37
N SER A 299 -0.41 -24.86 20.49
CA SER A 299 -0.73 -25.91 19.49
C SER A 299 -2.21 -26.24 19.39
N ASN A 300 -2.97 -26.04 20.47
CA ASN A 300 -4.43 -26.25 20.48
C ASN A 300 -5.22 -24.97 20.19
N ASP A 301 -4.53 -23.87 19.94
CA ASP A 301 -5.14 -22.59 19.63
C ASP A 301 -5.31 -22.49 18.11
N GLU A 302 -6.56 -22.30 17.66
CA GLU A 302 -6.89 -22.20 16.24
C GLU A 302 -6.24 -20.98 15.61
N ASP A 303 -5.99 -19.91 16.36
CA ASP A 303 -5.32 -18.70 15.86
C ASP A 303 -3.86 -18.96 15.46
N TYR A 304 -3.26 -20.05 15.94
CA TYR A 304 -1.89 -20.45 15.62
C TYR A 304 -1.83 -21.75 14.83
N ALA A 305 -2.92 -22.14 14.14
CA ALA A 305 -2.94 -23.33 13.32
C ALA A 305 -1.80 -23.35 12.27
N PRO A 306 -1.19 -24.51 12.00
CA PRO A 306 -0.15 -24.67 11.01
C PRO A 306 -0.72 -24.63 9.58
N ALA A 307 0.15 -24.66 8.58
CA ALA A 307 -0.26 -24.69 7.18
C ALA A 307 -0.87 -26.05 6.77
N PRO A 308 -1.68 -26.12 5.69
CA PRO A 308 -2.24 -27.39 5.20
C PRO A 308 -1.20 -28.46 4.83
N ASN A 309 -0.02 -28.03 4.39
CA ASN A 309 1.15 -28.88 4.18
C ASN A 309 2.22 -28.44 5.19
N VAL A 310 2.69 -29.37 6.02
CA VAL A 310 3.73 -29.13 7.05
C VAL A 310 5.04 -29.87 6.76
N ILE A 311 5.25 -30.46 5.59
CA ILE A 311 6.50 -31.18 5.26
C ILE A 311 7.70 -30.26 5.49
N LYS A 312 8.67 -30.72 6.28
CA LYS A 312 9.85 -29.93 6.68
C LYS A 312 11.18 -30.70 6.69
N GLY A 313 11.16 -32.03 6.56
CA GLY A 313 12.36 -32.88 6.57
C GLY A 313 12.92 -33.14 7.97
N ILE A 314 12.18 -32.78 9.03
CA ILE A 314 12.60 -32.91 10.42
C ILE A 314 11.45 -33.51 11.22
N ILE A 315 11.78 -34.48 12.07
CA ILE A 315 10.84 -35.17 12.95
C ILE A 315 11.30 -35.11 14.40
N LYS A 316 10.41 -35.50 15.31
CA LYS A 316 10.74 -35.66 16.73
C LYS A 316 11.77 -36.80 16.92
N LYS A 317 12.80 -36.56 17.73
CA LYS A 317 13.76 -37.56 18.18
C LYS A 317 13.08 -38.52 19.18
N ASP A 318 13.10 -39.82 18.88
CA ASP A 318 12.49 -40.93 19.64
C ASP A 318 10.95 -40.87 19.82
N PRO A 319 10.16 -41.22 18.79
CA PRO A 319 8.69 -41.34 18.91
C PRO A 319 8.21 -42.41 19.92
N GLY A 320 9.11 -43.31 20.38
CA GLY A 320 8.79 -44.44 21.27
C GLY A 320 9.04 -44.26 22.78
N ASN A 321 9.66 -43.16 23.24
CA ASN A 321 9.94 -42.94 24.67
C ASN A 321 9.06 -41.82 25.24
N SER A 322 7.78 -42.13 25.45
CA SER A 322 6.78 -41.24 26.04
C SER A 322 6.91 -41.12 27.57
N SER A 323 8.12 -40.91 28.10
CA SER A 323 8.31 -40.76 29.56
C SER A 323 8.03 -39.34 30.08
N ASN A 324 7.76 -38.36 29.21
CA ASN A 324 7.31 -37.03 29.62
C ASN A 324 5.81 -36.83 29.36
N GLN A 325 4.98 -37.52 30.15
CA GLN A 325 3.51 -37.44 30.14
C GLN A 325 2.97 -36.17 30.84
N ASN A 326 3.53 -34.98 30.58
CA ASN A 326 2.85 -33.75 30.98
C ASN A 326 1.81 -33.36 29.92
N GLN A 327 0.70 -34.11 29.99
CA GLN A 327 -0.44 -34.08 29.09
C GLN A 327 -1.29 -32.81 29.29
N GLY A 328 -1.10 -31.84 28.41
CA GLY A 328 -2.25 -31.31 27.67
C GLY A 328 -2.48 -32.22 26.47
N GLN A 329 -3.71 -32.66 26.24
CA GLN A 329 -4.08 -33.45 25.06
C GLN A 329 -3.68 -32.64 23.81
N GLY A 330 -2.72 -33.15 23.01
CA GLY A 330 -2.07 -32.44 21.88
C GLY A 330 -0.54 -32.52 21.86
N LYS A 331 0.13 -32.67 23.03
CA LYS A 331 1.61 -32.57 23.13
C LYS A 331 2.42 -33.83 22.82
N ALA A 332 1.80 -34.99 22.56
CA ALA A 332 2.52 -36.25 22.46
C ALA A 332 3.48 -36.31 21.25
N ASN A 333 3.16 -35.62 20.15
CA ASN A 333 3.87 -35.72 18.87
C ASN A 333 4.60 -34.45 18.44
N CYS A 334 4.48 -33.35 19.20
CA CYS A 334 5.15 -32.09 18.89
C CYS A 334 6.67 -32.22 18.88
N ILE A 335 7.31 -31.58 17.90
CA ILE A 335 8.76 -31.40 17.87
C ILE A 335 9.14 -30.43 19.00
N GLY A 336 9.69 -30.99 20.09
CA GLY A 336 10.21 -30.23 21.23
C GLY A 336 11.68 -29.84 21.01
N GLU A 337 12.49 -29.82 22.08
CA GLU A 337 13.93 -29.48 22.02
C GLU A 337 14.83 -30.59 21.41
N ALA A 338 14.24 -31.71 21.01
CA ALA A 338 14.95 -32.88 20.49
C ALA A 338 14.42 -33.22 19.10
N GLU A 339 14.92 -32.52 18.10
CA GLU A 339 14.64 -32.79 16.69
C GLU A 339 15.68 -33.73 16.07
N GLN A 340 15.31 -34.39 14.98
CA GLN A 340 16.22 -35.16 14.15
C GLN A 340 15.82 -35.04 12.68
N VAL A 341 16.80 -35.13 11.78
CA VAL A 341 16.54 -35.21 10.34
C VAL A 341 15.68 -36.43 10.06
N SER A 342 14.65 -36.24 9.24
CA SER A 342 13.80 -37.33 8.82
C SER A 342 14.61 -38.36 8.00
N PRO A 343 14.39 -39.67 8.19
CA PRO A 343 15.10 -40.68 7.43
C PRO A 343 14.67 -40.75 5.96
N ASP A 344 13.45 -40.29 5.64
CA ASP A 344 12.80 -40.57 4.37
C ASP A 344 11.90 -39.44 3.86
N THR A 345 12.02 -38.24 4.45
CA THR A 345 11.39 -37.00 3.96
C THR A 345 12.36 -35.82 3.98
N VAL A 346 12.13 -34.85 3.10
CA VAL A 346 12.89 -33.59 2.99
C VAL A 346 11.94 -32.43 2.71
N GLY A 347 12.24 -31.24 3.24
CA GLY A 347 11.53 -30.02 2.91
C GLY A 347 11.80 -29.54 1.47
N LEU A 348 11.05 -28.55 1.01
CA LEU A 348 11.24 -27.98 -0.33
C LEU A 348 12.69 -27.46 -0.45
N PRO A 349 13.41 -27.83 -1.53
CA PRO A 349 14.84 -27.56 -1.66
C PRO A 349 15.10 -26.06 -1.87
N ARG A 350 16.34 -25.63 -1.67
CA ARG A 350 16.79 -24.26 -2.01
C ARG A 350 17.06 -24.11 -3.51
N ASP A 351 17.38 -22.91 -3.98
CA ASP A 351 17.91 -22.77 -5.34
C ASP A 351 19.25 -23.54 -5.41
N ASP A 352 19.51 -24.22 -6.52
CA ASP A 352 20.67 -25.08 -6.71
C ASP A 352 21.98 -24.26 -6.59
N CYS A 353 21.92 -22.97 -6.93
CA CYS A 353 23.02 -22.01 -6.76
C CYS A 353 23.48 -21.82 -5.30
N PHE A 354 22.63 -22.11 -4.31
CA PHE A 354 23.02 -22.03 -2.89
C PHE A 354 23.85 -23.24 -2.48
N MET A 355 23.63 -24.39 -3.14
CA MET A 355 24.36 -25.62 -2.89
C MET A 355 25.76 -25.57 -3.49
N ASP A 356 25.88 -25.01 -4.70
CA ASP A 356 27.17 -24.81 -5.37
C ASP A 356 27.93 -23.54 -4.93
N LYS A 357 27.26 -22.68 -4.12
CA LYS A 357 27.76 -21.41 -3.56
C LYS A 357 28.03 -20.34 -4.61
N SER A 358 27.34 -20.39 -5.75
CA SER A 358 27.36 -19.35 -6.76
C SER A 358 26.45 -18.16 -6.41
N CYS A 359 25.49 -18.34 -5.49
CA CYS A 359 24.65 -17.29 -4.93
C CYS A 359 24.79 -17.16 -3.40
N ASP A 360 24.43 -16.00 -2.84
CA ASP A 360 24.62 -15.68 -1.40
C ASP A 360 23.31 -15.36 -0.66
N ARG A 361 22.59 -14.30 -1.10
CA ARG A 361 21.34 -13.83 -0.48
C ARG A 361 20.12 -14.01 -1.35
N PHE A 362 20.29 -13.89 -2.66
CA PHE A 362 19.26 -14.07 -3.67
C PHE A 362 19.76 -15.15 -4.61
N GLY A 363 18.92 -16.13 -4.88
CA GLY A 363 19.24 -17.18 -5.83
C GLY A 363 18.85 -16.79 -7.25
N ASP A 364 18.64 -17.80 -8.09
CA ASP A 364 18.31 -17.67 -9.51
C ASP A 364 16.96 -18.32 -9.87
N GLY A 365 16.28 -18.96 -8.91
CA GLY A 365 15.05 -19.70 -9.12
C GLY A 365 15.22 -21.07 -9.77
N ASP A 366 16.45 -21.53 -10.07
CA ASP A 366 16.69 -22.89 -10.53
C ASP A 366 16.76 -23.84 -9.32
N TRP A 367 15.98 -24.91 -9.39
CA TRP A 367 15.86 -25.91 -8.34
C TRP A 367 15.67 -27.30 -8.91
N SER A 368 16.11 -27.49 -10.16
CA SER A 368 15.90 -28.72 -10.91
C SER A 368 16.60 -29.93 -10.26
N GLU A 369 17.84 -29.77 -9.78
CA GLU A 369 18.56 -30.84 -9.07
C GLU A 369 17.97 -31.09 -7.69
N GLY A 370 17.64 -30.02 -6.96
CA GLY A 370 16.92 -30.09 -5.70
C GLY A 370 15.56 -30.79 -5.83
N ARG A 371 14.83 -30.54 -6.91
CA ARG A 371 13.51 -31.13 -7.20
C ARG A 371 13.60 -32.62 -7.43
N GLU A 372 14.56 -33.08 -8.23
CA GLU A 372 14.79 -34.51 -8.44
C GLU A 372 15.05 -35.22 -7.11
N THR A 373 15.86 -34.59 -6.24
CA THR A 373 16.14 -35.10 -4.90
C THR A 373 14.89 -35.10 -4.01
N TYR A 374 14.09 -34.03 -4.04
CA TYR A 374 12.83 -33.91 -3.29
C TYR A 374 11.85 -35.02 -3.69
N VAL A 375 11.65 -35.22 -5.00
CA VAL A 375 10.77 -36.26 -5.54
C VAL A 375 11.26 -37.65 -5.15
N ALA A 376 12.54 -37.94 -5.35
CA ALA A 376 13.13 -39.24 -5.03
C ALA A 376 13.05 -39.56 -3.53
N THR A 377 13.31 -38.58 -2.66
CA THR A 377 13.23 -38.78 -1.20
C THR A 377 11.79 -38.93 -0.74
N ASN A 378 10.89 -37.99 -1.09
CA ASN A 378 9.53 -37.94 -0.53
C ASN A 378 8.57 -38.96 -1.18
N TYR A 379 8.61 -39.10 -2.50
CA TYR A 379 7.68 -39.97 -3.24
C TYR A 379 8.28 -41.34 -3.56
N GLY A 380 9.62 -41.43 -3.64
CA GLY A 380 10.35 -42.69 -3.79
C GLY A 380 11.30 -42.68 -4.97
N ALA A 381 12.42 -43.40 -4.83
CA ALA A 381 13.42 -43.46 -5.86
C ALA A 381 12.87 -44.10 -7.15
N GLY A 382 13.00 -43.39 -8.28
CA GLY A 382 12.55 -43.84 -9.59
C GLY A 382 11.05 -43.65 -9.84
N VAL A 383 10.34 -42.90 -9.00
CA VAL A 383 8.97 -42.44 -9.24
C VAL A 383 9.01 -41.22 -10.15
N ASP A 384 8.10 -41.15 -11.12
CA ASP A 384 7.91 -39.96 -11.94
C ASP A 384 7.42 -38.80 -11.07
N ASP A 385 7.84 -37.58 -11.38
CA ASP A 385 7.39 -36.39 -10.66
C ASP A 385 5.85 -36.31 -10.66
N PRO A 386 5.18 -36.30 -9.49
CA PRO A 386 3.72 -36.29 -9.41
C PRO A 386 3.11 -34.94 -9.82
N HIS A 387 3.90 -33.86 -9.87
CA HIS A 387 3.46 -32.50 -10.13
C HIS A 387 4.33 -31.80 -11.20
N PRO A 388 4.49 -32.39 -12.40
CA PRO A 388 5.45 -31.93 -13.42
C PRO A 388 5.13 -30.52 -13.95
N ASP A 389 3.88 -30.08 -13.83
CA ASP A 389 3.41 -28.76 -14.29
C ASP A 389 3.73 -27.62 -13.31
N ALA A 390 4.12 -27.92 -12.07
CA ALA A 390 4.53 -26.91 -11.10
C ALA A 390 5.86 -26.27 -11.55
N VAL A 391 5.93 -24.95 -11.62
CA VAL A 391 7.14 -24.23 -12.05
C VAL A 391 7.94 -23.76 -10.83
N THR A 392 7.27 -23.16 -9.87
CA THR A 392 7.86 -22.67 -8.61
C THR A 392 7.66 -23.67 -7.47
N ARG A 393 8.34 -23.47 -6.34
CA ARG A 393 8.13 -24.30 -5.14
C ARG A 393 6.77 -24.04 -4.53
N TYR A 394 6.29 -22.80 -4.59
CA TYR A 394 4.95 -22.47 -4.15
C TYR A 394 3.88 -23.15 -5.03
N ASP A 395 4.07 -23.21 -6.35
CA ASP A 395 3.20 -24.00 -7.24
C ASP A 395 3.20 -25.49 -6.85
N TYR A 396 4.37 -26.03 -6.54
CA TYR A 396 4.52 -27.43 -6.13
C TYR A 396 3.80 -27.69 -4.80
N TYR A 397 3.99 -26.81 -3.81
CA TYR A 397 3.29 -26.83 -2.53
C TYR A 397 1.76 -26.79 -2.70
N LEU A 398 1.25 -25.92 -3.57
CA LEU A 398 -0.19 -25.84 -3.88
C LEU A 398 -0.69 -27.11 -4.58
N ALA A 399 0.11 -27.68 -5.50
CA ALA A 399 -0.21 -28.92 -6.18
C ALA A 399 -0.31 -30.10 -5.20
N GLU A 400 0.61 -30.19 -4.23
CA GLU A 400 0.60 -31.20 -3.16
C GLU A 400 -0.68 -31.10 -2.31
N ILE A 401 -1.02 -29.89 -1.85
CA ILE A 401 -2.25 -29.65 -1.06
C ILE A 401 -3.49 -30.04 -1.86
N LYS A 402 -3.54 -29.64 -3.12
CA LYS A 402 -4.68 -29.94 -4.01
C LYS A 402 -4.82 -31.44 -4.25
N ALA A 403 -3.71 -32.15 -4.47
CA ALA A 403 -3.70 -33.59 -4.70
C ALA A 403 -4.14 -34.38 -3.46
N ALA A 404 -3.74 -33.93 -2.27
CA ALA A 404 -4.10 -34.60 -1.02
C ALA A 404 -5.58 -34.45 -0.65
N ALA A 405 -6.25 -33.38 -1.10
CA ALA A 405 -7.68 -33.13 -0.85
C ALA A 405 -8.08 -33.24 0.64
N GLY A 406 -7.20 -32.79 1.53
CA GLY A 406 -7.38 -32.87 2.99
C GLY A 406 -6.90 -34.18 3.64
N GLY A 407 -6.36 -35.13 2.87
CA GLY A 407 -5.70 -36.34 3.34
C GLY A 407 -4.18 -36.20 3.50
N GLU A 408 -3.50 -37.33 3.65
CA GLU A 408 -2.04 -37.39 3.68
C GLU A 408 -1.45 -37.01 2.30
N ILE A 409 -0.42 -36.15 2.29
CA ILE A 409 0.33 -35.77 1.09
C ILE A 409 1.33 -36.88 0.75
N LEU A 410 2.05 -37.37 1.77
CA LEU A 410 3.02 -38.45 1.64
C LEU A 410 2.51 -39.68 2.37
N THR A 411 2.49 -40.81 1.66
CA THR A 411 2.07 -42.11 2.20
C THR A 411 3.28 -42.96 2.60
N ASP A 412 3.17 -43.68 3.71
CA ASP A 412 4.22 -44.60 4.21
C ASP A 412 5.58 -43.91 4.47
N ARG A 413 5.56 -42.64 4.89
CA ARG A 413 6.75 -41.84 5.24
C ARG A 413 6.72 -41.35 6.68
N ALA A 414 7.87 -40.90 7.19
CA ALA A 414 7.95 -40.37 8.55
C ALA A 414 7.15 -39.06 8.74
N GLU A 415 7.00 -38.25 7.69
CA GLU A 415 6.06 -37.14 7.64
C GLU A 415 4.97 -37.44 6.61
N THR A 416 3.71 -37.22 6.97
CA THR A 416 2.57 -37.35 6.03
C THR A 416 2.21 -36.03 5.35
N GLY A 417 2.79 -34.92 5.81
CA GLY A 417 2.44 -33.56 5.42
C GLY A 417 1.23 -32.96 6.16
N LEU A 418 0.51 -33.76 6.95
CA LEU A 418 -0.53 -33.28 7.88
C LEU A 418 0.08 -32.88 9.23
N PRO A 419 -0.53 -31.93 9.96
CA PRO A 419 -0.10 -31.60 11.31
C PRO A 419 -0.30 -32.78 12.26
N THR A 420 0.64 -32.91 13.20
CA THR A 420 0.64 -33.96 14.23
C THR A 420 0.65 -33.39 15.65
N CYS A 421 1.10 -32.15 15.82
CA CYS A 421 1.10 -31.41 17.07
C CYS A 421 -0.21 -30.62 17.27
N ALA A 422 -0.61 -29.83 16.26
CA ALA A 422 -1.87 -29.13 16.25
C ALA A 422 -3.04 -30.07 15.86
N PRO A 423 -4.26 -29.84 16.38
CA PRO A 423 -5.41 -30.70 16.10
C PRO A 423 -5.93 -30.58 14.67
N ALA A 424 -5.67 -29.45 14.00
CA ALA A 424 -6.09 -29.18 12.63
C ALA A 424 -5.15 -28.17 11.97
N ALA A 425 -5.05 -28.24 10.64
CA ALA A 425 -4.38 -27.21 9.85
C ALA A 425 -5.31 -26.03 9.57
N SER A 426 -4.72 -24.88 9.24
CA SER A 426 -5.44 -23.76 8.61
C SER A 426 -6.09 -24.22 7.31
N SER A 427 -7.23 -23.63 6.95
CA SER A 427 -7.84 -23.81 5.62
C SER A 427 -7.18 -22.95 4.55
N ASN A 428 -6.34 -21.98 4.94
CA ASN A 428 -5.66 -21.08 4.04
C ASN A 428 -4.33 -21.69 3.56
N PRO A 429 -4.17 -22.00 2.25
CA PRO A 429 -2.89 -22.46 1.72
C PRO A 429 -1.77 -21.42 1.88
N ASP A 430 -2.10 -20.14 1.97
CA ASP A 430 -1.12 -19.04 2.10
C ASP A 430 -0.59 -18.88 3.52
N ARG A 431 -0.88 -19.81 4.43
CA ARG A 431 -0.41 -19.77 5.82
C ARG A 431 1.12 -19.65 5.94
N ARG A 432 1.88 -20.15 4.95
CA ARG A 432 3.35 -20.02 4.86
C ARG A 432 3.82 -18.77 4.13
N VAL A 433 2.92 -17.98 3.55
CA VAL A 433 3.26 -16.74 2.85
C VAL A 433 3.35 -15.60 3.86
N LEU A 434 4.50 -14.93 3.87
CA LEU A 434 4.71 -13.68 4.60
C LEU A 434 4.57 -12.52 3.63
N ILE A 435 3.91 -11.45 4.05
CA ILE A 435 3.91 -10.18 3.32
C ILE A 435 4.88 -9.27 4.03
N VAL A 436 5.99 -8.98 3.37
CA VAL A 436 7.17 -8.33 3.97
C VAL A 436 7.46 -7.04 3.21
N ALA A 437 7.79 -5.95 3.90
CA ALA A 437 8.21 -4.71 3.26
C ALA A 437 9.60 -4.87 2.61
N GLY A 438 9.67 -4.72 1.29
CA GLY A 438 10.93 -4.63 0.55
C GLY A 438 11.43 -3.19 0.53
N ILE A 439 12.63 -2.96 1.06
CA ILE A 439 13.22 -1.61 1.18
C ILE A 439 14.54 -1.55 0.43
N ASP A 440 14.73 -0.54 -0.41
CA ASP A 440 16.01 -0.32 -1.09
C ASP A 440 16.98 0.37 -0.13
N CYS A 441 17.74 -0.43 0.62
CA CYS A 441 18.66 0.04 1.66
C CYS A 441 19.98 0.62 1.11
N SER A 442 20.02 0.95 -0.19
CA SER A 442 21.22 1.47 -0.83
C SER A 442 21.43 2.95 -0.51
N ALA A 443 22.69 3.38 -0.49
CA ALA A 443 23.00 4.80 -0.37
C ALA A 443 22.50 5.63 -1.57
N GLU A 444 22.22 4.98 -2.71
CA GLU A 444 21.73 5.61 -3.93
C GLU A 444 20.30 6.14 -3.78
N THR A 445 19.46 5.46 -3.00
CA THR A 445 18.10 5.91 -2.66
C THR A 445 18.07 6.84 -1.43
N GLY A 446 19.22 7.12 -0.83
CA GLY A 446 19.34 7.89 0.42
C GLY A 446 18.89 7.13 1.68
N THR A 447 18.52 5.86 1.56
CA THR A 447 17.99 5.05 2.66
C THR A 447 19.07 4.13 3.21
N VAL A 448 19.87 4.60 4.17
CA VAL A 448 20.96 3.78 4.78
C VAL A 448 20.57 3.32 6.17
N ILE A 449 20.03 2.11 6.25
CA ILE A 449 19.58 1.50 7.52
C ILE A 449 20.77 0.93 8.30
N LYS A 450 20.81 1.19 9.60
CA LYS A 450 21.88 0.74 10.52
C LYS A 450 21.34 0.20 11.86
N GLY A 451 20.05 -0.10 11.91
CA GLY A 451 19.30 -0.39 13.13
C GLY A 451 17.95 0.30 13.10
N ALA A 452 17.47 0.80 14.25
CA ALA A 452 16.20 1.50 14.32
C ALA A 452 16.20 2.81 13.52
N MET A 453 15.17 3.01 12.71
CA MET A 453 15.01 4.19 11.85
C MET A 453 13.52 4.50 11.69
N SER A 454 13.18 5.77 11.56
CA SER A 454 11.81 6.21 11.33
C SER A 454 11.59 6.71 9.92
N ASP A 455 10.32 6.66 9.48
CA ASP A 455 9.88 7.17 8.18
C ASP A 455 10.66 6.59 6.99
N VAL A 456 10.92 5.27 7.03
CA VAL A 456 11.63 4.56 5.96
C VAL A 456 10.68 4.28 4.80
N PRO A 457 11.01 4.68 3.56
CA PRO A 457 10.16 4.40 2.41
C PRO A 457 10.24 2.91 2.02
N VAL A 458 9.08 2.28 1.87
CA VAL A 458 8.94 0.92 1.37
C VAL A 458 8.84 0.95 -0.15
N LYS A 459 9.71 0.18 -0.81
CA LYS A 459 9.71 0.11 -2.27
C LYS A 459 8.51 -0.65 -2.81
N GLU A 460 8.21 -1.79 -2.19
CA GLU A 460 7.00 -2.58 -2.44
C GLU A 460 6.79 -3.57 -1.30
N PHE A 461 5.57 -4.05 -1.12
CA PHE A 461 5.32 -5.20 -0.25
C PHE A 461 5.49 -6.48 -1.06
N VAL A 462 6.33 -7.39 -0.58
CA VAL A 462 6.72 -8.62 -1.28
C VAL A 462 6.05 -9.81 -0.61
N LYS A 463 5.44 -10.69 -1.40
CA LYS A 463 4.96 -11.99 -0.93
C LYS A 463 6.14 -12.98 -0.94
N VAL A 464 6.48 -13.51 0.23
CA VAL A 464 7.58 -14.46 0.44
C VAL A 464 7.03 -15.75 1.03
N PHE A 465 7.10 -16.84 0.28
CA PHE A 465 6.66 -18.17 0.72
C PHE A 465 7.77 -18.89 1.48
N LEU A 466 7.53 -19.24 2.75
CA LEU A 466 8.49 -19.98 3.56
C LEU A 466 8.60 -21.45 3.10
N THR A 467 9.79 -21.84 2.67
CA THR A 467 10.08 -23.19 2.17
C THR A 467 10.48 -24.17 3.27
N GLU A 468 11.11 -23.66 4.33
CA GLU A 468 11.64 -24.45 5.44
C GLU A 468 11.44 -23.73 6.80
N PRO A 469 11.47 -24.47 7.92
CA PRO A 469 11.46 -23.85 9.24
C PRO A 469 12.62 -22.87 9.40
N VAL A 470 12.33 -21.74 10.03
CA VAL A 470 13.33 -20.75 10.41
C VAL A 470 14.25 -21.37 11.46
N GLY A 471 15.55 -21.20 11.27
CA GLY A 471 16.58 -21.76 12.14
C GLY A 471 17.48 -20.69 12.73
N GLU A 472 18.10 -21.03 13.86
CA GLU A 472 19.25 -20.31 14.39
C GLU A 472 20.52 -21.03 13.91
N ASP A 473 21.51 -20.30 13.41
CA ASP A 473 22.78 -20.88 12.96
C ASP A 473 23.72 -21.31 14.10
N GLY A 474 23.26 -21.22 15.34
CA GLY A 474 24.03 -21.52 16.54
C GLY A 474 25.12 -20.49 16.86
N SER A 475 25.14 -19.33 16.21
CA SER A 475 26.09 -18.26 16.50
C SER A 475 25.75 -17.52 17.80
N THR A 476 26.67 -16.67 18.28
CA THR A 476 26.42 -15.78 19.43
C THR A 476 26.76 -14.34 19.05
N PRO A 477 25.76 -13.44 18.97
CA PRO A 477 24.32 -13.68 19.17
C PRO A 477 23.73 -14.62 18.09
N PRO A 478 22.62 -15.33 18.37
CA PRO A 478 21.98 -16.20 17.38
C PRO A 478 21.58 -15.41 16.14
N VAL A 479 21.90 -15.92 14.96
CA VAL A 479 21.45 -15.33 13.71
C VAL A 479 20.26 -16.14 13.20
N MET A 480 19.10 -15.49 13.15
CA MET A 480 17.90 -16.02 12.53
C MET A 480 18.02 -15.86 11.02
N ASP A 481 18.06 -16.99 10.30
CA ASP A 481 17.98 -17.01 8.84
C ASP A 481 16.60 -17.51 8.43
N ILE A 482 15.86 -16.66 7.72
CA ILE A 482 14.56 -16.97 7.12
C ILE A 482 14.80 -17.26 5.64
N TRP A 483 14.32 -18.40 5.19
CA TRP A 483 14.43 -18.83 3.81
C TRP A 483 13.04 -18.85 3.18
N GLY A 484 12.92 -18.25 2.00
CA GLY A 484 11.66 -18.27 1.28
C GLY A 484 11.80 -17.93 -0.20
N GLU A 485 10.77 -18.28 -0.95
CA GLU A 485 10.63 -17.99 -2.37
C GLU A 485 9.80 -16.72 -2.57
N ILE A 486 10.24 -15.83 -3.44
CA ILE A 486 9.44 -14.67 -3.85
C ILE A 486 8.33 -15.17 -4.77
N ILE A 487 7.07 -14.91 -4.42
CA ILE A 487 5.91 -15.33 -5.23
C ILE A 487 5.22 -14.16 -5.93
N GLY A 488 5.66 -12.93 -5.66
CA GLY A 488 5.18 -11.73 -6.35
C GLY A 488 5.05 -10.51 -5.45
N SER A 489 4.46 -9.45 -6.01
CA SER A 489 4.18 -8.21 -5.32
C SER A 489 2.81 -8.29 -4.63
N ALA A 490 2.72 -7.84 -3.39
CA ALA A 490 1.46 -7.62 -2.69
C ALA A 490 0.84 -6.26 -3.01
N SER A 491 1.63 -5.30 -3.53
CA SER A 491 1.22 -3.91 -3.78
C SER A 491 0.61 -3.64 -5.17
N ASN A 492 0.50 -4.64 -6.05
CA ASN A 492 -0.02 -4.49 -7.42
C ASN A 492 -1.15 -5.48 -7.77
N GLY A 493 -1.75 -6.12 -6.77
CA GLY A 493 -2.84 -7.06 -6.98
C GLY A 493 -4.14 -6.32 -7.27
N GLY A 494 -4.66 -6.46 -8.50
CA GLY A 494 -6.08 -6.21 -8.75
C GLY A 494 -6.95 -6.95 -7.73
N SER A 495 -8.16 -6.45 -7.51
CA SER A 495 -9.09 -6.78 -6.43
C SER A 495 -9.53 -8.26 -6.28
N GLU A 496 -8.86 -9.20 -6.96
CA GLU A 496 -9.21 -10.62 -7.01
C GLU A 496 -8.27 -11.55 -6.21
N ASP A 497 -7.19 -11.06 -5.60
CA ASP A 497 -6.33 -11.92 -4.78
C ASP A 497 -6.79 -11.95 -3.32
N THR A 498 -8.01 -12.45 -3.10
CA THR A 498 -8.59 -12.70 -1.77
C THR A 498 -8.00 -13.98 -1.16
N GLY A 499 -6.69 -14.00 -0.94
CA GLY A 499 -6.08 -14.79 0.11
C GLY A 499 -6.15 -13.98 1.41
N THR A 500 -6.51 -14.60 2.53
CA THR A 500 -6.68 -13.95 3.85
C THR A 500 -5.36 -13.40 4.46
N GLY A 501 -4.34 -13.16 3.63
CA GLY A 501 -3.07 -12.54 4.01
C GLY A 501 -2.98 -11.16 3.36
N GLY A 502 -2.87 -10.14 4.20
CA GLY A 502 -2.58 -8.74 3.88
C GLY A 502 -3.31 -8.06 2.72
N ILE A 503 -4.13 -7.05 3.03
CA ILE A 503 -4.76 -6.18 2.02
C ILE A 503 -3.89 -4.95 1.80
N VAL A 504 -3.30 -4.81 0.61
CA VAL A 504 -2.71 -3.53 0.17
C VAL A 504 -3.78 -2.72 -0.57
N ARG A 505 -3.99 -1.47 -0.16
CA ARG A 505 -4.94 -0.55 -0.78
C ARG A 505 -4.25 0.72 -1.23
N ASP A 506 -4.52 1.10 -2.46
CA ASP A 506 -4.20 2.41 -3.00
C ASP A 506 -5.35 3.36 -2.70
N VAL A 507 -5.11 4.34 -1.84
CA VAL A 507 -6.10 5.36 -1.48
C VAL A 507 -5.65 6.69 -2.05
N VAL A 508 -6.28 7.10 -3.14
CA VAL A 508 -6.13 8.46 -3.66
C VAL A 508 -7.16 9.35 -2.97
N GLN A 509 -6.72 10.41 -2.31
CA GLN A 509 -7.61 11.31 -1.58
C GLN A 509 -7.27 12.78 -1.80
N LEU A 510 -8.31 13.62 -1.74
CA LEU A 510 -8.20 15.07 -1.74
C LEU A 510 -7.99 15.58 -0.32
N TYR A 511 -7.08 16.55 -0.19
CA TYR A 511 -6.82 17.29 1.03
C TYR A 511 -7.26 18.74 0.80
N ARG A 512 -8.07 19.26 1.71
CA ARG A 512 -8.66 20.60 1.66
C ARG A 512 -8.27 21.41 2.89
#